data_AF-A0A1S2MGP4-F1
#
_entry.id   AF-A0A1S2MGP4-F1
#
_cell.length_a   1.000
_cell.length_b   1.000
_cell.length_c   1.000
_cell.angle_alpha   90.00
_cell.angle_beta   90.00
_cell.angle_gamma   90.00
#
_symmetry.space_group_name_H-M   'P 1'
#
loop_
_entity.id
_entity.type
_entity.pdbx_description
1 polymer ?
#
loop_
_entity_poly.entity_id
_entity_poly.type
_entity_poly.pdbx_seq_one_letter_code
_entity_poly.pdbx_strand_id
1 'polypeptide(L)'
;MLSKKSEKILKELLQKEKDFEILPESEKELNTSKTSYSEIREMFPLSSHISTAMLVKYLLEEKYIYNHIGGKENTFEIKNLEMGTLKIVIGEKGISYLEHKKYVLMAKTIPLIIAALSFIFSIYTFITS
;
A
#
# COMPACT_ATOMS: atom_id res chain seq x y z
N MET A 1 -7.88 -7.26 10.06
CA MET A 1 -6.66 -6.41 10.06
C MET A 1 -5.71 -6.99 9.02
N LEU A 2 -5.16 -6.19 8.11
CA LEU A 2 -4.31 -6.71 7.04
C LEU A 2 -2.92 -7.10 7.56
N SER A 3 -2.27 -8.04 6.88
CA SER A 3 -0.90 -8.46 7.22
C SER A 3 0.13 -7.38 6.84
N LYS A 4 1.32 -7.40 7.43
CA LYS A 4 2.43 -6.51 7.04
C LYS A 4 2.78 -6.63 5.55
N LYS A 5 2.66 -7.84 4.97
CA LYS A 5 2.91 -8.08 3.55
C LYS A 5 1.83 -7.44 2.67
N SER A 6 0.56 -7.59 3.06
CA SER A 6 -0.57 -6.91 2.41
C SER A 6 -0.35 -5.40 2.40
N GLU A 7 0.06 -4.82 3.53
CA GLU A 7 0.31 -3.39 3.63
C GLU A 7 1.47 -2.92 2.76
N LYS A 8 2.53 -3.73 2.65
CA LYS A 8 3.64 -3.43 1.74
C LYS A 8 3.16 -3.38 0.28
N ILE A 9 2.34 -4.34 -0.14
CA ILE A 9 1.73 -4.35 -1.48
C ILE A 9 0.90 -3.08 -1.70
N LEU A 10 0.00 -2.76 -0.78
CA LEU A 10 -0.87 -1.58 -0.92
C LEU A 10 -0.06 -0.27 -0.98
N LYS A 11 0.97 -0.13 -0.15
CA LYS A 11 1.84 1.06 -0.17
C LYS A 11 2.58 1.20 -1.49
N GLU A 12 3.09 0.10 -2.03
CA GLU A 12 3.77 0.12 -3.32
C GLU A 12 2.81 0.54 -4.44
N LEU A 13 1.62 -0.07 -4.49
CA LEU A 13 0.63 0.25 -5.52
C LEU A 13 0.19 1.73 -5.42
N LEU A 14 -0.03 2.24 -4.22
CA LEU A 14 -0.36 3.64 -3.99
C LEU A 14 0.77 4.58 -4.41
N GLN A 15 2.01 4.21 -4.12
CA GLN A 15 3.17 5.01 -4.52
C GLN A 15 3.28 5.06 -6.05
N LYS A 16 3.14 3.91 -6.71
CA LYS A 16 3.21 3.82 -8.17
C LYS A 16 2.08 4.58 -8.87
N GLU A 17 0.89 4.59 -8.28
CA GLU A 17 -0.22 5.41 -8.77
C GLU A 17 0.08 6.91 -8.64
N LYS A 18 0.54 7.36 -7.48
CA LYS A 18 0.92 8.77 -7.25
C LYS A 18 2.06 9.22 -8.15
N ASP A 19 3.09 8.38 -8.30
CA ASP A 19 4.24 8.67 -9.15
C ASP A 19 3.78 8.80 -10.61
N PHE A 20 2.80 8.00 -11.05
CA PHE A 20 2.24 8.10 -12.39
C PHE A 20 1.37 9.36 -12.59
N GLU A 21 0.58 9.75 -11.60
CA GLU A 21 -0.28 10.94 -11.67
C GLU A 21 0.52 12.25 -11.86
N ILE A 22 1.70 12.34 -11.25
CA ILE A 22 2.57 13.52 -11.31
C ILE A 22 3.41 13.61 -12.59
N LEU A 23 3.45 12.56 -13.41
CA LEU A 23 4.22 12.58 -14.66
C LEU A 23 3.60 13.55 -15.67
N PRO A 24 4.43 14.24 -16.49
CA PRO A 24 3.92 14.95 -17.66
C PRO A 24 3.30 13.97 -18.67
N GLU A 25 2.30 14.42 -19.42
CA GLU A 25 1.57 13.57 -20.39
C GLU A 25 2.50 12.86 -21.39
N SER A 26 3.59 13.52 -21.80
CA SER A 26 4.61 12.96 -22.69
C SER A 26 5.34 11.73 -22.12
N GLU A 27 5.38 11.59 -20.80
CA GLU A 27 6.04 10.46 -20.11
C GLU A 27 5.05 9.38 -19.68
N LYS A 28 3.75 9.68 -19.66
CA LYS A 28 2.70 8.70 -19.31
C LYS A 28 2.56 7.59 -20.35
N GLU A 29 2.89 7.85 -21.62
CA GLU A 29 2.87 6.84 -22.68
C GLU A 29 3.89 5.70 -22.46
N LEU A 30 4.99 5.99 -21.75
CA LEU A 30 6.09 5.04 -21.51
C LEU A 30 6.05 4.42 -20.11
N ASN A 31 5.24 4.97 -19.20
CA ASN A 31 5.16 4.54 -17.81
C ASN A 31 3.83 3.84 -17.50
N THR A 32 3.76 3.15 -16.36
CA THR A 32 2.52 2.52 -15.92
C THR A 32 2.32 2.60 -14.42
N SER A 33 1.10 2.94 -14.01
CA SER A 33 0.63 2.83 -12.62
C SER A 33 0.41 1.37 -12.17
N LYS A 34 0.54 0.39 -13.08
CA LYS A 34 0.19 -1.02 -12.85
C LYS A 34 1.40 -1.80 -12.36
N THR A 35 1.18 -2.76 -11.47
CA THR A 35 2.21 -3.67 -10.98
C THR A 35 1.91 -5.11 -11.40
N SER A 36 2.90 -5.80 -11.94
CA SER A 36 2.79 -7.22 -12.30
C SER A 36 2.92 -8.13 -11.08
N TYR A 37 2.48 -9.38 -11.23
CA TYR A 37 2.67 -10.37 -10.18
C TYR A 37 4.16 -10.66 -9.89
N SER A 38 5.02 -10.65 -10.90
CA SER A 38 6.47 -10.83 -10.74
C SER A 38 7.07 -9.73 -9.88
N GLU A 39 6.70 -8.47 -10.11
CA GLU A 39 7.14 -7.35 -9.25
C GLU A 39 6.67 -7.56 -7.79
N ILE A 40 5.42 -7.99 -7.56
CA ILE A 40 4.95 -8.32 -6.21
C ILE A 40 5.74 -9.49 -5.60
N ARG A 41 6.12 -10.47 -6.42
CA ARG A 41 6.90 -11.63 -5.97
C ARG A 41 8.29 -11.23 -5.50
N GLU A 42 8.95 -10.34 -6.23
CA GLU A 42 10.27 -9.79 -5.92
C GLU A 42 10.28 -9.03 -4.57
N MET A 43 9.15 -8.47 -4.14
CA MET A 43 9.04 -7.84 -2.81
C MET A 43 9.16 -8.83 -1.65
N PHE A 44 8.98 -10.13 -1.91
CA PHE A 44 8.90 -11.20 -0.90
C PHE A 44 9.70 -12.47 -1.30
N PRO A 45 11.03 -12.38 -1.51
CA PRO A 45 11.83 -13.47 -2.06
C PRO A 45 11.80 -14.73 -1.18
N LEU A 46 11.66 -14.57 0.14
CA LEU A 46 11.60 -15.67 1.12
C LEU A 46 10.21 -16.32 1.27
N SER A 47 9.16 -15.79 0.64
CA SER A 47 7.82 -16.39 0.72
C SER A 47 7.69 -17.51 -0.30
N SER A 48 6.74 -18.44 -0.14
CA SER A 48 6.40 -19.37 -1.23
C SER A 48 5.55 -18.68 -2.30
N HIS A 49 5.62 -19.15 -3.55
CA HIS A 49 4.79 -18.64 -4.65
C HIS A 49 3.31 -18.72 -4.32
N ILE A 50 2.86 -19.86 -3.80
CA ILE A 50 1.45 -20.08 -3.41
C ILE A 50 1.02 -19.08 -2.33
N SER A 51 1.88 -18.80 -1.35
CA SER A 51 1.56 -17.84 -0.28
C SER A 51 1.38 -16.43 -0.82
N THR A 52 2.26 -15.97 -1.71
CA THR A 52 2.12 -14.65 -2.35
C THR A 52 0.88 -14.60 -3.25
N ALA A 53 0.60 -15.67 -4.02
CA ALA A 53 -0.59 -15.76 -4.86
C ALA A 53 -1.89 -15.68 -4.05
N MET A 54 -1.99 -16.43 -2.95
CA MET A 54 -3.17 -16.41 -2.08
C MET A 54 -3.34 -15.05 -1.39
N LEU A 55 -2.24 -14.39 -1.03
CA LEU A 55 -2.27 -13.03 -0.49
C LEU A 55 -2.86 -12.04 -1.51
N VAL A 56 -2.40 -12.09 -2.76
CA VAL A 56 -2.91 -11.24 -3.84
C VAL A 56 -4.37 -11.56 -4.15
N LYS A 57 -4.73 -12.85 -4.17
CA LYS A 57 -6.11 -13.30 -4.39
C LYS A 57 -7.05 -12.75 -3.33
N TYR A 58 -6.66 -12.88 -2.06
CA TYR A 58 -7.42 -12.32 -0.95
C TYR A 58 -7.62 -10.80 -1.10
N LEU A 59 -6.57 -10.06 -1.47
CA LEU A 59 -6.69 -8.60 -1.66
C LEU A 59 -7.62 -8.22 -2.83
N LEU A 60 -7.65 -9.02 -3.89
CA LEU A 60 -8.56 -8.84 -5.03
C LEU A 60 -10.01 -9.15 -4.65
N GLU A 61 -10.26 -10.29 -4.00
CA GLU A 61 -11.60 -10.71 -3.58
C GLU A 61 -12.20 -9.70 -2.59
N GLU A 62 -11.37 -9.18 -1.70
CA GLU A 62 -11.76 -8.14 -0.74
C GLU A 62 -11.78 -6.73 -1.34
N LYS A 63 -11.49 -6.55 -2.64
CA LYS A 63 -11.51 -5.25 -3.34
C LYS A 63 -10.54 -4.20 -2.79
N TYR A 64 -9.47 -4.63 -2.14
CA TYR A 64 -8.37 -3.74 -1.74
C TYR A 64 -7.50 -3.34 -2.95
N ILE A 65 -7.43 -4.22 -3.94
CA ILE A 65 -6.73 -4.04 -5.21
C ILE A 65 -7.63 -4.55 -6.33
N TYR A 66 -7.33 -4.17 -7.57
CA TYR A 66 -8.02 -4.66 -8.75
C TYR A 66 -7.05 -5.18 -9.79
N ASN A 67 -7.49 -6.18 -10.54
CA ASN A 67 -6.85 -6.57 -11.79
C ASN A 67 -7.35 -5.62 -12.89
N HIS A 68 -6.42 -5.07 -13.65
CA HIS A 68 -6.72 -4.13 -14.73
C HIS A 68 -7.39 -4.80 -15.94
N ILE A 69 -7.39 -6.13 -16.02
CA ILE A 69 -8.10 -6.85 -17.08
C ILE A 69 -9.61 -6.80 -16.83
N GLY A 70 -10.35 -6.14 -17.73
CA GLY A 70 -11.80 -6.04 -17.68
C GLY A 70 -12.49 -7.41 -17.64
N GLY A 71 -13.53 -7.54 -16.81
CA GLY A 71 -14.29 -8.76 -16.56
C GLY A 71 -13.65 -9.74 -15.56
N LYS A 72 -12.42 -9.48 -15.08
CA LYS A 72 -11.73 -10.26 -14.04
C LYS A 72 -11.13 -9.36 -12.96
N GLU A 73 -11.80 -8.27 -12.62
CA GLU A 73 -11.27 -7.19 -11.77
C GLU A 73 -10.99 -7.66 -10.33
N ASN A 74 -11.81 -8.57 -9.80
CA ASN A 74 -11.76 -9.02 -8.41
C ASN A 74 -11.22 -10.45 -8.24
N THR A 75 -10.68 -11.05 -9.30
CA THR A 75 -10.24 -12.45 -9.26
C THR A 75 -9.19 -12.74 -10.33
N PHE A 76 -8.49 -13.86 -10.21
CA PHE A 76 -7.66 -14.38 -11.28
C PHE A 76 -7.64 -15.89 -11.25
N GLU A 77 -7.44 -16.48 -12.42
CA GLU A 77 -7.09 -17.89 -12.54
C GLU A 77 -5.58 -18.04 -12.37
N ILE A 78 -5.13 -19.11 -11.70
CA ILE A 78 -3.70 -19.35 -11.45
C ILE A 78 -2.89 -19.34 -12.75
N LYS A 79 -3.47 -19.78 -13.87
CA LYS A 79 -2.85 -19.70 -15.21
C LYS A 79 -2.45 -18.27 -15.61
N ASN A 80 -3.18 -17.24 -15.18
CA ASN A 80 -2.85 -15.84 -15.44
C ASN A 80 -1.59 -15.38 -14.69
N LEU A 81 -1.25 -16.03 -13.56
CA LEU A 81 0.02 -15.78 -12.86
C LEU A 81 1.20 -16.31 -13.69
N GLU A 82 1.05 -17.49 -14.27
CA GLU A 82 2.10 -18.16 -15.05
C GLU A 82 2.38 -17.45 -16.37
N MET A 83 1.35 -16.85 -16.98
CA MET A 83 1.47 -16.09 -18.23
C MET A 83 1.95 -14.63 -18.03
N GLY A 84 2.13 -14.17 -16.78
CA GLY A 84 2.59 -12.81 -16.49
C GLY A 84 1.61 -11.70 -16.89
N THR A 85 0.35 -12.04 -17.19
CA THR A 85 -0.66 -11.10 -17.70
C THR A 85 -1.36 -10.32 -16.60
N LEU A 86 -1.24 -10.76 -15.34
CA LEU A 86 -1.85 -10.10 -14.19
C LEU A 86 -1.23 -8.71 -13.97
N LYS A 87 -2.04 -7.66 -14.16
CA LYS A 87 -1.68 -6.26 -13.92
C LYS A 87 -2.56 -5.70 -12.82
N ILE A 88 -1.95 -5.28 -11.73
CA ILE A 88 -2.64 -4.94 -10.49
C ILE A 88 -2.56 -3.45 -10.24
N VAL A 89 -3.67 -2.87 -9.80
CA VAL A 89 -3.79 -1.47 -9.35
C VAL A 89 -4.41 -1.45 -7.95
N ILE A 90 -4.16 -0.39 -7.18
CA ILE A 90 -4.83 -0.21 -5.89
C ILE A 90 -6.31 0.14 -6.12
N GLY A 91 -7.18 -0.30 -5.21
CA GLY A 91 -8.57 0.12 -5.19
C GLY A 91 -8.84 1.11 -4.07
N GLU A 92 -9.96 1.83 -4.16
CA GLU A 92 -10.42 2.80 -3.15
C GLU A 92 -10.38 2.25 -1.71
N LYS A 93 -10.82 1.01 -1.50
CA LYS A 93 -10.77 0.37 -0.17
C LYS A 93 -9.34 0.20 0.34
N GLY A 94 -8.37 -0.05 -0.56
CA GLY A 94 -6.94 -0.10 -0.27
C GLY A 94 -6.40 1.25 0.16
N ILE A 95 -6.77 2.30 -0.57
CA ILE A 95 -6.40 3.69 -0.27
C ILE A 95 -6.96 4.08 1.11
N SER A 96 -8.27 3.93 1.30
CA SER A 96 -8.93 4.25 2.57
C SER A 96 -8.35 3.49 3.76
N TYR A 97 -7.96 2.22 3.58
CA TYR A 97 -7.30 1.43 4.62
C TYR A 97 -5.97 2.05 5.06
N LEU A 98 -5.12 2.46 4.10
CA LEU A 98 -3.83 3.07 4.38
C LEU A 98 -3.98 4.44 5.05
N GLU A 99 -4.94 5.25 4.59
CA GLU A 99 -5.24 6.55 5.17
C GLU A 99 -5.75 6.42 6.59
N HIS A 100 -6.77 5.58 6.83
CA HIS A 100 -7.30 5.34 8.17
C HIS A 100 -6.19 4.88 9.13
N LYS A 101 -5.30 3.98 8.69
CA LYS A 101 -4.17 3.54 9.51
C LYS A 101 -3.20 4.68 9.83
N LYS A 102 -2.91 5.56 8.86
CA LYS A 102 -2.09 6.77 9.09
C LYS A 102 -2.76 7.70 10.10
N TYR A 103 -4.07 7.94 9.98
CA TYR A 103 -4.83 8.76 10.92
C TYR A 103 -4.79 8.19 12.35
N VAL A 104 -5.04 6.89 12.52
CA VAL A 104 -4.97 6.24 13.84
C VAL A 104 -3.57 6.37 14.45
N LEU A 105 -2.51 6.22 13.63
CA LEU A 105 -1.14 6.41 14.10
C LEU A 105 -0.89 7.86 14.54
N MET A 106 -1.29 8.84 13.73
CA MET A 106 -1.14 10.27 14.06
C MET A 106 -1.92 10.65 15.32
N ALA A 107 -3.15 10.16 15.47
CA ALA A 107 -3.97 10.38 16.65
C ALA A 107 -3.33 9.86 17.94
N LYS A 108 -2.46 8.83 17.85
CA LYS A 108 -1.69 8.32 18.98
C LYS A 108 -0.39 9.10 19.21
N THR A 109 0.31 9.48 18.14
CA THR A 109 1.64 10.11 18.23
C THR A 109 1.57 11.59 18.60
N ILE A 110 0.58 12.34 18.09
CA ILE A 110 0.44 13.78 18.35
C ILE A 110 0.29 14.06 19.86
N PRO A 111 -0.60 13.40 20.61
CA PRO A 111 -0.72 13.61 22.05
C PRO A 111 0.58 13.31 22.81
N LEU A 112 1.33 12.27 22.38
CA LEU A 112 2.59 11.91 23.01
C LEU A 112 3.66 13.00 22.81
N ILE A 113 3.74 13.57 21.60
CA ILE A 113 4.66 14.67 21.30
C ILE A 113 4.28 15.91 22.13
N ILE A 114 2.98 16.25 22.19
CA ILE A 114 2.49 17.38 22.98
C ILE A 114 2.86 17.18 24.46
N ALA A 115 2.62 15.99 25.01
CA ALA A 115 2.98 15.67 26.39
C ALA A 115 4.49 15.81 26.66
N ALA A 116 5.34 15.32 25.75
CA ALA A 116 6.79 15.43 25.86
C ALA A 116 7.25 16.91 25.83
N LEU A 117 6.70 17.71 24.92
CA LEU A 117 7.01 19.14 24.82
C LEU A 117 6.54 19.89 26.07
N SER A 118 5.30 19.67 26.53
CA SER A 118 4.78 20.27 27.76
C SER A 118 5.64 19.93 28.98
N PHE A 119 6.13 18.69 29.07
CA PHE A 119 7.04 18.28 30.14
C PHE A 119 8.39 19.01 30.08
N ILE A 120 8.99 19.12 28.90
CA ILE A 120 10.25 19.88 28.70
C ILE A 120 10.05 21.35 29.07
N PHE A 121 8.96 21.97 28.63
CA PHE A 121 8.61 23.34 29.02
C PHE A 121 8.45 23.49 30.53
N SER A 122 7.77 22.55 31.19
CA SER A 122 7.61 22.57 32.64
C SER A 122 8.94 22.49 33.39
N ILE A 123 9.87 21.64 32.94
CA ILE A 123 11.23 21.56 33.53
C ILE A 123 11.98 22.87 33.31
N TYR A 124 11.96 23.39 32.08
CA TYR A 124 12.64 24.64 31.75
C TYR A 124 12.15 25.78 32.65
N THR A 125 10.83 25.97 32.74
CA THR A 125 10.23 26.98 33.61
C THR A 125 10.63 26.79 35.07
N PHE A 126 10.64 25.55 35.57
CA PHE A 126 11.06 25.26 36.95
C PHE A 126 12.53 25.59 37.24
N ILE A 127 13.43 25.40 36.26
CA ILE A 127 14.86 25.71 36.42
C ILE A 127 15.12 27.22 36.29
N THR A 128 14.35 27.92 35.46
CA THR A 128 14.54 29.36 35.21
C THR A 128 13.74 30.28 36.13
N SER A 129 12.78 29.73 36.89
CA SER A 129 11.97 30.46 37.88
C SER A 129 12.59 30.39 39.27
#